data_AF-J3KZP3-F1
#
_entry.id   AF-J3KZP3-F1
#
_cell.length_a   1.000
_cell.length_b   1.000
_cell.length_c   1.000
_cell.angle_alpha   90.00
_cell.angle_beta   90.00
_cell.angle_gamma   90.00
#
_symmetry.space_group_name_H-M   'P 1'
#
loop_
_entity.id
_entity.type
_entity.pdbx_description
1 polymer ?
#
loop_
_entity_poly.entity_id
_entity_poly.type
_entity_poly.pdbx_seq_one_letter_code
_entity_poly.pdbx_strand_id
1 'polypeptide(L)'
;MALDRYCAAVRDVADGLLAAMASNLGLRRDVITGRCGGAGGGMQMVRMQCYPPCAQADKVVGISPHSDADLVTILLQVNGVDGLHIMRNNGAWLPVSPLEGAFVVNVGDVLQTNDQTLQSKSQTSYIMKRRVSKSFGSAPVFILVSAGMRAMQGKNRRVFHKGESTIEE
;
A
#
# COMPACT_ATOMS: atom_id res chain seq x y z
N MET A 1 -14.47 -18.94 7.57
CA MET A 1 -15.45 -17.99 6.98
C MET A 1 -14.87 -17.44 5.66
N ALA A 2 -15.66 -16.75 4.82
CA ALA A 2 -15.22 -16.32 3.48
C ALA A 2 -14.02 -15.35 3.51
N LEU A 3 -14.00 -14.43 4.48
CA LEU A 3 -12.88 -13.51 4.69
C LEU A 3 -11.58 -14.25 5.02
N ASP A 4 -11.62 -15.26 5.89
CA ASP A 4 -10.41 -16.04 6.24
C ASP A 4 -9.81 -16.73 5.01
N ARG A 5 -10.67 -17.32 4.17
CA ARG A 5 -10.23 -17.96 2.91
C ARG A 5 -9.62 -16.94 1.95
N TYR A 6 -10.24 -15.77 1.84
CA TYR A 6 -9.70 -14.67 1.02
C TYR A 6 -8.34 -14.20 1.56
N CYS A 7 -8.22 -13.94 2.86
CA CYS A 7 -6.97 -13.52 3.49
C CYS A 7 -5.85 -14.54 3.29
N ALA A 8 -6.15 -15.84 3.44
CA ALA A 8 -5.22 -16.92 3.18
C ALA A 8 -4.78 -16.95 1.70
N ALA A 9 -5.72 -16.93 0.76
CA ALA A 9 -5.40 -16.95 -0.66
C ALA A 9 -4.59 -15.72 -1.11
N VAL A 10 -4.94 -14.53 -0.61
CA VAL A 10 -4.19 -13.30 -0.92
C VAL A 10 -2.81 -13.30 -0.27
N ARG A 11 -2.65 -13.93 0.90
CA ARG A 11 -1.33 -14.15 1.51
C ARG A 11 -0.45 -15.00 0.61
N ASP A 12 -0.97 -16.11 0.09
CA ASP A 12 -0.22 -16.98 -0.82
C ASP A 12 0.22 -16.23 -2.09
N VAL A 13 -0.65 -15.37 -2.63
CA VAL A 13 -0.32 -14.47 -3.76
C VAL A 13 0.78 -13.49 -3.38
N ALA A 14 0.68 -12.83 -2.22
CA ALA A 14 1.69 -11.87 -1.74
C ALA A 14 3.06 -12.55 -1.56
N ASP A 15 3.09 -13.73 -0.94
CA ASP A 15 4.32 -14.50 -0.73
C ASP A 15 4.95 -14.94 -2.06
N GLY A 16 4.13 -15.38 -3.02
CA GLY A 16 4.57 -15.72 -4.38
C GLY A 16 5.17 -14.52 -5.12
N LEU A 17 4.51 -13.36 -5.07
CA LEU A 17 4.98 -12.11 -5.68
C LEU A 17 6.30 -11.66 -5.08
N LEU A 18 6.39 -11.63 -3.76
CA LEU A 18 7.61 -11.26 -3.03
C LEU A 18 8.78 -12.20 -3.35
N ALA A 19 8.52 -13.51 -3.45
CA ALA A 19 9.55 -14.48 -3.84
C ALA A 19 10.02 -14.30 -5.30
N ALA A 20 9.11 -13.95 -6.22
CA ALA A 20 9.45 -13.65 -7.60
C ALA A 20 10.26 -12.35 -7.71
N MET A 21 9.87 -11.30 -6.99
CA MET A 21 10.63 -10.04 -6.91
C MET A 21 12.03 -10.25 -6.35
N ALA A 22 12.17 -11.04 -5.26
CA ALA A 22 13.48 -11.39 -4.71
C ALA A 22 14.38 -12.03 -5.77
N SER A 23 13.84 -13.03 -6.48
CA SER A 23 14.57 -13.78 -7.50
C SER A 23 15.03 -12.88 -8.64
N ASN A 24 14.17 -11.97 -9.10
CA ASN A 24 14.46 -11.04 -10.18
C ASN A 24 15.50 -9.97 -9.80
N LEU A 25 15.59 -9.63 -8.51
CA LEU A 25 16.58 -8.71 -7.97
C LEU A 25 17.90 -9.41 -7.56
N GLY A 26 18.02 -10.73 -7.77
CA GLY A 26 19.18 -11.51 -7.33
C GLY A 26 19.31 -11.63 -5.81
N LEU A 27 18.24 -11.34 -5.08
CA LEU A 27 18.18 -11.45 -3.62
C LEU A 27 17.88 -12.89 -3.23
N ARG A 28 18.50 -13.34 -2.15
CA ARG A 28 18.16 -14.65 -1.58
C ARG A 28 16.73 -14.62 -1.04
N ARG A 29 15.97 -15.69 -1.27
CA ARG A 29 14.55 -15.82 -0.84
C ARG A 29 14.35 -15.56 0.65
N ASP A 30 15.32 -15.97 1.48
CA ASP A 30 15.31 -15.80 2.94
C ASP A 30 15.30 -14.33 3.40
N VAL A 31 15.79 -13.41 2.56
CA VAL A 31 15.81 -11.97 2.88
C VAL A 31 14.39 -11.41 2.90
N ILE A 32 13.51 -11.86 1.98
CA ILE A 32 12.14 -11.36 1.93
C ILE A 32 11.22 -12.20 2.83
N THR A 33 11.35 -13.54 2.83
CA THR A 33 10.53 -14.41 3.70
C THR A 33 10.87 -14.28 5.19
N GLY A 34 12.15 -14.09 5.55
CA GLY A 34 12.56 -13.83 6.93
C GLY A 34 12.03 -12.50 7.47
N ARG A 35 11.76 -11.53 6.60
CA ARG A 35 11.22 -10.21 6.94
C ARG A 35 9.70 -10.18 7.03
N CYS A 36 9.03 -11.06 6.30
CA CYS A 36 7.64 -11.46 6.54
C CYS A 36 7.51 -12.40 7.75
N GLY A 37 8.29 -12.20 8.83
CA GLY A 37 8.07 -12.85 10.12
C GLY A 37 8.60 -14.29 10.30
N GLY A 38 9.37 -14.83 9.36
CA GLY A 38 9.95 -16.18 9.48
C GLY A 38 8.89 -17.26 9.78
N ALA A 39 9.25 -18.28 10.56
CA ALA A 39 8.35 -19.38 10.95
C ALA A 39 7.09 -18.94 11.75
N GLY A 40 6.98 -17.65 12.13
CA GLY A 40 5.83 -17.06 12.82
C GLY A 40 4.89 -16.23 11.93
N GLY A 41 5.20 -16.08 10.64
CA GLY A 41 4.37 -15.38 9.66
C GLY A 41 4.36 -13.86 9.76
N GLY A 42 4.20 -13.19 8.62
CA GLY A 42 4.22 -11.74 8.49
C GLY A 42 2.93 -11.14 9.02
N MET A 43 2.95 -9.84 9.33
CA MET A 43 1.70 -9.15 9.65
C MET A 43 0.92 -8.97 8.36
N GLN A 44 -0.33 -9.45 8.34
CA GLN A 44 -1.29 -9.11 7.29
C GLN A 44 -2.35 -8.19 7.89
N MET A 45 -2.58 -7.06 7.25
CA MET A 45 -3.66 -6.14 7.59
C MET A 45 -4.67 -6.12 6.45
N VAL A 46 -5.95 -6.18 6.79
CA VAL A 46 -7.05 -5.99 5.84
C VAL A 46 -7.74 -4.67 6.13
N ARG A 47 -7.91 -3.84 5.10
CA ARG A 47 -8.70 -2.60 5.18
C ARG A 47 -9.77 -2.59 4.10
N MET A 48 -11.02 -2.52 4.53
CA MET A 48 -12.17 -2.31 3.64
C MET A 48 -12.52 -0.81 3.64
N GLN A 49 -12.63 -0.20 2.46
CA GLN A 49 -12.88 1.23 2.32
C GLN A 49 -14.09 1.44 1.40
N CYS A 50 -15.03 2.28 1.84
CA CYS A 50 -16.25 2.64 1.12
C CYS A 50 -16.31 4.16 1.01
N TYR A 51 -16.43 4.70 -0.21
CA TYR A 51 -16.54 6.15 -0.44
C TYR A 51 -17.95 6.51 -0.96
N PRO A 52 -18.88 6.97 -0.10
CA PRO A 52 -20.25 7.26 -0.52
C PRO A 52 -20.30 8.37 -1.59
N PRO A 53 -21.29 8.40 -2.49
CA PRO A 53 -21.43 9.45 -3.48
C PRO A 53 -21.38 10.86 -2.88
N CYS A 54 -20.73 11.80 -3.56
CA CYS A 54 -20.58 13.18 -3.10
C CYS A 54 -20.94 14.17 -4.21
N ALA A 55 -21.90 15.07 -3.93
CA ALA A 55 -22.31 16.13 -4.87
C ALA A 55 -21.16 17.08 -5.25
N GLN A 56 -20.21 17.27 -4.34
CA GLN A 56 -19.03 18.12 -4.52
C GLN A 56 -17.75 17.29 -4.74
N ALA A 57 -17.85 16.12 -5.37
CA ALA A 57 -16.71 15.21 -5.59
C ALA A 57 -15.51 15.85 -6.31
N ASP A 58 -15.71 16.94 -7.06
CA ASP A 58 -14.62 17.72 -7.67
C ASP A 58 -13.82 18.58 -6.68
N LYS A 59 -14.35 18.79 -5.46
CA LYS A 59 -13.76 19.64 -4.41
C LYS A 59 -13.21 18.85 -3.23
N VAL A 60 -13.45 17.54 -3.17
CA VAL A 60 -13.05 16.69 -2.05
C VAL A 60 -12.25 15.48 -2.54
N VAL A 61 -11.44 14.92 -1.64
CA VAL A 61 -10.73 13.65 -1.85
C VAL A 61 -11.31 12.60 -0.91
N GLY A 62 -11.45 11.36 -1.38
CA GLY A 62 -11.91 10.25 -0.56
C GLY A 62 -10.84 9.80 0.44
N ILE A 63 -9.60 9.69 -0.02
CA ILE A 63 -8.41 9.53 0.83
C ILE A 63 -7.32 10.48 0.34
N SER A 64 -6.65 11.13 1.29
CA SER A 64 -5.53 12.03 1.00
C SER A 64 -4.41 11.29 0.26
N PRO A 65 -3.67 11.98 -0.62
CA PRO A 65 -2.46 11.44 -1.24
C PRO A 65 -1.50 10.83 -0.21
N HIS A 66 -1.12 9.56 -0.36
CA HIS A 66 -0.16 8.86 0.52
C HIS A 66 0.59 7.74 -0.21
N SER A 67 1.73 7.30 0.34
CA SER A 67 2.37 6.02 0.05
C SER A 67 1.97 4.97 1.10
N ASP A 68 2.11 3.69 0.75
CA ASP A 68 1.86 2.60 1.68
C ASP A 68 3.12 2.28 2.49
N ALA A 69 3.00 2.21 3.82
CA ALA A 69 4.12 1.94 4.72
C ALA A 69 4.44 0.43 4.89
N ASP A 70 4.04 -0.42 3.95
CA ASP A 70 4.20 -1.88 3.98
C ASP A 70 5.23 -2.39 2.94
N LEU A 71 5.32 -3.70 2.73
CA LEU A 71 6.13 -4.27 1.65
C LEU A 71 5.37 -4.27 0.34
N VAL A 72 4.14 -4.79 0.37
CA VAL A 72 3.27 -4.89 -0.80
C VAL A 72 1.81 -4.78 -0.35
N THR A 73 1.06 -4.00 -1.12
CA THR A 73 -0.40 -3.87 -1.06
C THR A 73 -1.02 -4.63 -2.21
N ILE A 74 -2.01 -5.49 -1.93
CA ILE A 74 -2.89 -6.11 -2.92
C ILE A 74 -4.29 -5.53 -2.74
N LEU A 75 -4.80 -4.88 -3.78
CA LEU A 75 -6.05 -4.14 -3.78
C LEU A 75 -7.05 -4.79 -4.74
N LEU A 76 -8.20 -5.18 -4.18
CA LEU A 76 -9.37 -5.58 -4.93
C LEU A 76 -10.36 -4.42 -5.02
N GLN A 77 -10.73 -4.03 -6.23
CA GLN A 77 -11.85 -3.12 -6.46
C GLN A 77 -13.11 -3.96 -6.63
N VAL A 78 -14.05 -3.83 -5.69
CA VAL A 78 -15.23 -4.72 -5.60
C VAL A 78 -16.30 -4.37 -6.64
N ASN A 79 -16.31 -3.15 -7.16
CA ASN A 79 -17.25 -2.71 -8.18
C ASN A 79 -16.57 -1.95 -9.32
N GLY A 80 -17.29 -1.72 -10.41
CA GLY A 80 -16.79 -0.99 -11.59
C GLY A 80 -16.72 0.53 -11.43
N VAL A 81 -16.72 1.06 -10.20
CA VAL A 81 -16.69 2.52 -9.97
C VAL A 81 -15.24 2.97 -9.87
N ASP A 82 -14.79 3.76 -10.83
CA ASP A 82 -13.45 4.35 -10.82
C ASP A 82 -13.24 5.27 -9.61
N GLY A 83 -11.99 5.36 -9.16
CA GLY A 83 -11.64 6.26 -8.06
C GLY A 83 -10.16 6.28 -7.72
N LEU A 84 -9.45 5.17 -7.95
CA LEU A 84 -8.02 5.08 -7.68
C LEU A 84 -7.21 5.89 -8.68
N HIS A 85 -6.30 6.72 -8.17
CA HIS A 85 -5.31 7.42 -8.98
C HIS A 85 -3.92 7.25 -8.38
N ILE A 86 -2.91 7.13 -9.23
CA ILE A 86 -1.49 7.08 -8.87
C ILE A 86 -0.77 8.32 -9.39
N MET A 87 0.20 8.82 -8.63
CA MET A 87 1.07 9.91 -9.07
C MET A 87 2.36 9.35 -9.67
N ARG A 88 2.75 9.87 -10.84
CA ARG A 88 4.04 9.61 -11.48
C ARG A 88 5.12 10.56 -10.94
N ASN A 89 6.39 10.25 -11.19
CA ASN A 89 7.54 11.06 -10.75
C ASN A 89 7.52 12.50 -11.28
N ASN A 90 6.89 12.72 -12.43
CA ASN A 90 6.70 14.05 -13.01
C ASN A 90 5.54 14.83 -12.38
N GLY A 91 4.94 14.33 -11.28
CA GLY A 91 3.80 14.94 -10.60
C GLY A 91 2.45 14.70 -11.27
N ALA A 92 2.40 14.00 -12.41
CA ALA A 92 1.15 13.74 -13.12
C ALA A 92 0.32 12.65 -12.43
N TRP A 93 -0.97 12.91 -12.26
CA TRP A 93 -1.94 11.94 -11.75
C TRP A 93 -2.50 11.08 -12.88
N LEU A 94 -2.49 9.77 -12.71
CA LEU A 94 -3.12 8.83 -13.61
C LEU A 94 -4.27 8.09 -12.94
N PRO A 95 -5.43 7.96 -13.62
CA PRO A 95 -6.47 7.04 -13.17
C PRO A 95 -6.00 5.59 -13.32
N VAL A 96 -6.45 4.73 -12.40
CA VAL A 96 -6.28 3.28 -12.49
C VAL A 96 -7.66 2.64 -12.61
N SER A 97 -7.90 1.96 -13.72
CA SER A 97 -9.11 1.17 -13.97
C SER A 97 -8.70 -0.30 -14.06
N PRO A 98 -8.87 -1.10 -12.98
CA PRO A 98 -8.50 -2.50 -12.97
C PRO A 98 -9.30 -3.29 -14.00
N LEU A 99 -8.68 -4.32 -14.59
CA LEU A 99 -9.41 -5.29 -15.40
C LEU A 99 -10.40 -6.07 -14.51
N GLU A 100 -11.49 -6.54 -15.10
CA GLU A 100 -12.46 -7.37 -14.39
C GLU A 100 -11.78 -8.61 -13.79
N GLY A 101 -12.01 -8.85 -12.50
CA GLY A 101 -11.39 -9.95 -11.75
C GLY A 101 -9.90 -9.77 -11.42
N ALA A 102 -9.28 -8.64 -11.77
CA ALA A 102 -7.87 -8.39 -11.48
C ALA A 102 -7.64 -7.67 -10.13
N PHE A 103 -6.48 -7.91 -9.53
CA PHE A 103 -5.97 -7.13 -8.42
C PHE A 103 -5.05 -6.01 -8.92
N VAL A 104 -5.03 -4.88 -8.21
CA VAL A 104 -3.96 -3.89 -8.31
C VAL A 104 -2.92 -4.19 -7.24
N VAL A 105 -1.65 -4.27 -7.63
CA VAL A 105 -0.54 -4.50 -6.70
C VAL A 105 0.32 -3.24 -6.63
N ASN A 106 0.58 -2.76 -5.42
CA ASN A 106 1.46 -1.63 -5.15
C ASN A 106 2.65 -2.08 -4.28
N VAL A 107 3.83 -1.50 -4.53
CA VAL A 107 5.03 -1.66 -3.71
C VAL A 107 5.02 -0.60 -2.61
N GLY A 108 5.19 -1.02 -1.37
CA GLY A 108 5.24 -0.10 -0.23
C GLY A 108 6.66 0.38 0.11
N ASP A 109 6.71 1.41 0.96
CA ASP A 109 7.92 2.13 1.35
C ASP A 109 8.97 1.23 2.01
N VAL A 110 8.53 0.18 2.73
CA VAL A 110 9.45 -0.75 3.39
C VAL A 110 10.21 -1.55 2.33
N LEU A 111 9.58 -1.97 1.24
CA LEU A 111 10.30 -2.69 0.19
C LEU A 111 11.26 -1.76 -0.55
N GLN A 112 10.85 -0.51 -0.79
CA GLN A 112 11.66 0.50 -1.49
C GLN A 112 12.90 0.96 -0.69
N THR A 113 12.78 1.12 0.62
CA THR A 113 13.88 1.61 1.49
C THR A 113 14.99 0.58 1.66
N ASN A 114 14.67 -0.71 1.52
CA ASN A 114 15.55 -1.81 1.89
C ASN A 114 16.57 -2.22 0.82
N ASP A 115 16.61 -1.54 -0.33
CA ASP A 115 17.55 -1.83 -1.41
C ASP A 115 18.11 -0.51 -1.98
N GLN A 116 19.42 -0.27 -1.82
CA GLN A 116 20.11 0.89 -2.40
C GLN A 116 20.02 0.92 -3.93
N THR A 117 19.84 -0.23 -4.58
CA THR A 117 19.63 -0.33 -6.03
C THR A 117 18.20 -0.01 -6.44
N LEU A 118 17.21 -0.25 -5.56
CA LEU A 118 15.86 0.29 -5.74
C LEU A 118 15.84 1.78 -5.44
N GLN A 119 16.55 2.30 -4.44
CA GLN A 119 16.59 3.75 -4.18
C GLN A 119 17.12 4.58 -5.38
N SER A 120 18.11 4.08 -6.12
CA SER A 120 18.64 4.79 -7.30
C SER A 120 17.71 4.74 -8.52
N LYS A 121 16.80 3.75 -8.60
CA LYS A 121 15.81 3.58 -9.69
C LYS A 121 14.38 3.97 -9.29
N SER A 122 14.12 4.14 -8.00
CA SER A 122 12.82 4.38 -7.39
C SER A 122 12.82 5.77 -6.75
N GLN A 123 12.89 6.80 -7.59
CA GLN A 123 12.27 8.09 -7.28
C GLN A 123 10.74 8.03 -7.49
N THR A 124 10.15 6.82 -7.45
CA THR A 124 8.74 6.57 -7.72
C THR A 124 8.06 6.13 -6.43
N SER A 125 7.87 7.07 -5.52
CA SER A 125 6.84 6.93 -4.49
C SER A 125 5.50 7.00 -5.21
N TYR A 126 4.79 5.87 -5.35
CA TYR A 126 3.45 5.90 -5.92
C TYR A 126 2.50 6.48 -4.87
N ILE A 127 2.31 7.79 -4.95
CA ILE A 127 1.34 8.47 -4.10
C ILE A 127 -0.04 8.12 -4.64
N MET A 128 -0.83 7.44 -3.84
CA MET A 128 -2.20 7.07 -4.15
C MET A 128 -3.16 8.09 -3.56
N LYS A 129 -4.15 8.47 -4.37
CA LYS A 129 -5.35 9.14 -3.87
C LYS A 129 -6.57 8.42 -4.40
N ARG A 130 -7.69 8.55 -3.70
CA ARG A 130 -8.98 8.05 -4.19
C ARG A 130 -9.97 9.19 -4.28
N ARG A 131 -10.68 9.26 -5.40
CA ARG A 131 -11.78 10.20 -5.60
C ARG A 131 -13.08 9.58 -5.15
N VAL A 132 -13.96 10.45 -4.68
CA VAL A 132 -15.36 10.11 -4.44
C VAL A 132 -16.10 10.21 -5.78
N SER A 133 -17.11 9.38 -6.02
CA SER A 133 -17.92 9.48 -7.24
C SER A 133 -19.06 10.50 -7.10
N LYS A 134 -19.44 11.14 -8.22
CA LYS A 134 -20.69 11.93 -8.33
C LYS A 134 -21.92 11.03 -8.52
N SER A 135 -21.75 9.78 -8.95
CA SER A 135 -22.85 8.88 -9.30
C SER A 135 -23.65 8.47 -8.07
N PHE A 136 -24.93 8.85 -8.02
CA PHE A 136 -25.88 8.34 -7.02
C PHE A 136 -26.07 6.83 -7.23
N GLY A 137 -25.89 6.02 -6.17
CA GLY A 137 -26.25 4.58 -6.17
C GLY A 137 -25.10 3.57 -6.01
N SER A 138 -23.84 3.97 -6.10
CA SER A 138 -22.71 3.04 -5.89
C SER A 138 -21.47 3.74 -5.32
N ALA A 139 -21.06 3.34 -4.12
CA ALA A 139 -19.82 3.78 -3.50
C ALA A 139 -18.66 2.90 -3.98
N PRO A 140 -17.48 3.41 -4.37
CA PRO A 140 -16.31 2.57 -4.62
C PRO A 140 -16.00 1.78 -3.36
N VAL A 141 -15.88 0.46 -3.49
CA VAL A 141 -15.47 -0.42 -2.39
C VAL A 141 -14.14 -1.06 -2.75
N PHE A 142 -13.18 -0.91 -1.84
CA PHE A 142 -11.85 -1.48 -2.00
C PHE A 142 -11.50 -2.36 -0.81
N ILE A 143 -10.98 -3.56 -1.08
CA ILE A 143 -10.38 -4.43 -0.07
C ILE A 143 -8.87 -4.39 -0.28
N LEU A 144 -8.16 -3.86 0.69
CA LEU A 144 -6.72 -3.75 0.69
C LEU A 144 -6.14 -4.79 1.64
N VAL A 145 -5.18 -5.56 1.17
CA VAL A 145 -4.42 -6.51 1.96
C VAL A 145 -2.95 -6.13 1.90
N SER A 146 -2.42 -5.74 3.06
CA SER A 146 -1.03 -5.30 3.23
C SER A 146 -0.22 -6.41 3.87
N ALA A 147 0.94 -6.72 3.31
CA ALA A 147 1.95 -7.58 3.94
C ALA A 147 3.06 -6.70 4.54
N GLY A 148 3.17 -6.70 5.87
CA GLY A 148 4.11 -5.86 6.61
C GLY A 148 5.06 -6.64 7.51
N MET A 149 6.16 -6.00 7.90
CA MET A 149 7.05 -6.52 8.93
C MET A 149 6.36 -6.48 10.30
N ARG A 150 6.59 -7.50 11.12
CA ARG A 150 6.16 -7.47 12.52
C ARG A 150 7.00 -6.40 13.21
N ALA A 151 6.36 -5.44 13.88
CA ALA A 151 7.08 -4.47 14.71
C ALA A 151 7.94 -5.25 15.72
N MET A 152 9.26 -5.04 15.68
CA MET A 152 10.14 -5.49 16.75
C MET A 152 9.64 -4.81 18.02
N GLN A 153 9.00 -5.55 18.93
CA GLN A 153 8.74 -5.06 20.28
C GLN A 153 10.07 -4.97 21.03
N GLY A 154 10.86 -3.95 20.68
CA GLY A 154 12.07 -3.57 21.37
C GLY A 154 11.70 -2.67 22.54
N LYS A 155 11.87 -3.19 23.76
CA LYS A 155 12.02 -2.39 24.97
C LYS A 155 13.22 -1.44 24.81
N ASN A 156 13.04 -0.26 24.22
CA ASN A 156 13.83 0.93 24.54
C ASN A 156 13.24 2.17 23.86
N ARG A 157 12.39 2.90 24.57
CA ARG A 157 12.06 4.29 24.20
C ARG A 157 13.25 5.16 24.59
N ARG A 158 14.11 5.52 23.64
CA ARG A 158 14.88 6.77 23.77
C ARG A 158 14.05 7.89 23.16
N VAL A 159 13.47 8.69 24.06
CA VAL A 159 12.76 9.93 23.72
C VAL A 159 13.81 10.95 23.27
N PHE A 160 13.80 11.31 21.99
CA PHE A 160 14.55 12.46 21.50
C PHE A 160 13.70 13.71 21.76
N HIS A 161 14.21 14.62 22.60
CA HIS A 161 13.64 15.95 22.77
C HIS A 161 13.94 16.78 21.51
N LYS A 162 12.91 17.41 20.95
CA LYS A 162 13.03 18.32 19.82
C LYS A 162 13.54 19.66 20.37
N GLY A 163 14.75 20.04 19.98
CA GLY A 163 15.31 21.36 20.29
C GLY A 163 14.46 22.45 19.63
N GLU A 164 14.11 23.45 20.42
CA GLU A 164 13.50 24.71 20.00
C GLU A 164 14.52 25.50 19.16
N SER A 165 14.08 26.05 18.03
CA SER A 165 14.81 27.10 17.33
C SER A 165 13.88 28.30 17.20
N THR A 166 14.12 29.29 18.06
CA THR A 166 13.61 30.65 18.02
C THR A 166 14.00 31.30 16.68
N ILE A 167 13.04 31.93 16.01
CA ILE A 167 13.31 32.92 14.96
C ILE A 167 12.96 34.26 15.59
N GLU A 168 13.98 35.09 15.81
CA GLU A 168 13.82 36.52 16.09
C GLU A 168 13.41 37.25 14.80
N GLU A 169 12.69 38.36 14.99
CA GLU A 169 11.93 39.17 14.02
C GLU A 169 12.69 39.64 12.76
#